data_AF-J0CS61-F1
#
_entry.id   AF-J0CS61-F1
#
_cell.length_a   1.000
_cell.length_b   1.000
_cell.length_c   1.000
_cell.angle_alpha   90.00
_cell.angle_beta   90.00
_cell.angle_gamma   90.00
#
_symmetry.space_group_name_H-M   'P 1'
#
loop_
_entity.id
_entity.type
_entity.pdbx_description
1 polymer ?
#
loop_
_entity_poly.entity_id
_entity_poly.type
_entity_poly.pdbx_seq_one_letter_code
_entity_poly.pdbx_strand_id
1 'polypeptide(L)'
;MSEPGTPSCAASANVLLKSVICDLKYREPTVQLKVGDNVYKISKSRLSLRSPFFRGLFARLKDGSEDRPPIQLDISEPEWKAFVWFIHVDPLALEIHSAAPASTENCALYLGVVISGLHFGARDVAGWAIDRALGMLTQPARNFPVDLELARLLVSVASRWRGGACDPIITTCRDLVCDALHPNRLGELSDDPIRALTIARVDKFVLSHVYFYILNKGTDYNWKDDARVEPVDRIRLLCGAYSLSHQNTWAISTAFSQSSSSSTSASWTVSSLFALAIGPTVATQFTQPSGVTAQGRQAPLQWRPEIDRRIMCARDRLWNHFDDKQWSLAM
;
A
#
# COMPACT_ATOMS: atom_id res chain seq x y z
N MET A 1 0.78 -6.68 -41.85
CA MET A 1 -0.29 -7.24 -41.00
C MET A 1 -0.35 -6.34 -39.78
N SER A 2 -1.38 -5.51 -39.70
CA SER A 2 -1.52 -4.48 -38.66
C SER A 2 -2.27 -5.09 -37.48
N GLU A 3 -1.65 -5.07 -36.30
CA GLU A 3 -2.33 -5.53 -35.08
C GLU A 3 -3.46 -4.56 -34.69
N PRO A 4 -4.63 -5.07 -34.29
CA PRO A 4 -5.73 -4.24 -33.83
C PRO A 4 -5.42 -3.69 -32.44
N GLY A 5 -5.33 -2.36 -32.32
CA GLY A 5 -5.13 -1.67 -31.05
C GLY A 5 -6.23 -2.01 -30.04
N THR A 6 -5.84 -2.48 -28.88
CA THR A 6 -6.73 -2.77 -27.76
C THR A 6 -7.26 -1.45 -27.17
N PRO A 7 -8.58 -1.26 -27.04
CA PRO A 7 -9.14 -0.04 -26.46
C PRO A 7 -8.83 0.04 -24.96
N SER A 8 -8.28 1.18 -24.54
CA SER A 8 -7.95 1.49 -23.14
C SER A 8 -9.20 1.51 -22.26
N CYS A 9 -9.28 0.57 -21.31
CA CYS A 9 -10.42 0.40 -20.38
C CYS A 9 -10.59 1.58 -19.40
N ALA A 10 -9.56 2.42 -19.23
CA ALA A 10 -9.59 3.55 -18.29
C ALA A 10 -10.53 4.69 -18.72
N ALA A 11 -10.85 4.79 -20.02
CA ALA A 11 -11.77 5.81 -20.53
C ALA A 11 -13.25 5.56 -20.16
N SER A 12 -13.61 4.32 -19.79
CA SER A 12 -15.01 3.92 -19.58
C SER A 12 -15.60 4.44 -18.27
N ALA A 13 -14.79 4.53 -17.20
CA ALA A 13 -15.27 5.00 -15.89
C ALA A 13 -15.66 6.49 -15.88
N ASN A 14 -14.98 7.33 -16.68
CA ASN A 14 -15.28 8.77 -16.76
C ASN A 14 -16.55 9.08 -17.57
N VAL A 15 -17.00 8.18 -18.44
CA VAL A 15 -18.19 8.38 -19.29
C VAL A 15 -19.48 8.02 -18.53
N LEU A 16 -19.44 7.02 -17.64
CA LEU A 16 -20.61 6.57 -16.87
C LEU A 16 -21.05 7.56 -15.77
N LEU A 17 -20.15 8.39 -15.25
CA LEU A 17 -20.50 9.42 -14.27
C LEU A 17 -21.36 10.55 -14.85
N LYS A 18 -21.32 10.79 -16.17
CA LYS A 18 -22.08 11.89 -16.80
C LYS A 18 -23.53 11.57 -17.13
N SER A 19 -23.90 10.31 -17.35
CA SER A 19 -25.22 9.95 -17.91
C SER A 19 -26.31 9.62 -16.88
N VAL A 20 -25.95 9.21 -15.66
CA VAL A 20 -26.93 8.72 -14.65
C VAL A 20 -27.58 9.85 -13.82
N ILE A 21 -27.21 11.12 -14.05
CA ILE A 21 -27.57 12.25 -13.16
C ILE A 21 -28.82 13.04 -13.63
N CYS A 22 -29.37 12.81 -14.83
CA CYS A 22 -30.12 13.88 -15.50
C CYS A 22 -31.64 14.05 -15.29
N ASP A 23 -32.48 13.09 -14.86
CA ASP A 23 -33.95 13.26 -15.07
C ASP A 23 -34.92 13.14 -13.88
N LEU A 24 -34.45 13.06 -12.63
CA LEU A 24 -35.33 13.21 -11.46
C LEU A 24 -35.16 14.60 -10.85
N LYS A 25 -36.16 15.48 -11.03
CA LYS A 25 -36.21 16.86 -10.50
C LYS A 25 -36.39 16.94 -8.97
N TYR A 26 -35.66 16.12 -8.21
CA TYR A 26 -35.42 16.43 -6.80
C TYR A 26 -34.32 17.49 -6.77
N ARG A 27 -34.67 18.75 -6.43
CA ARG A 27 -33.69 19.82 -6.14
C ARG A 27 -33.00 19.48 -4.82
N GLU A 28 -32.14 18.47 -4.81
CA GLU A 28 -31.30 18.21 -3.64
C GLU A 28 -30.39 19.42 -3.41
N PRO A 29 -30.30 19.92 -2.16
CA PRO A 29 -29.38 21.01 -1.87
C PRO A 29 -27.95 20.55 -2.14
N THR A 30 -27.23 21.35 -2.90
CA THR A 30 -25.82 21.09 -3.24
C THR A 30 -24.89 21.97 -2.43
N VAL A 31 -23.64 21.53 -2.29
CA VAL A 31 -22.55 22.31 -1.71
C VAL A 31 -21.40 22.34 -2.70
N GLN A 32 -20.68 23.47 -2.75
CA GLN A 32 -19.43 23.60 -3.49
C GLN A 32 -18.26 23.35 -2.54
N LEU A 33 -17.42 22.38 -2.88
CA LEU A 33 -16.25 21.99 -2.11
C LEU A 33 -15.01 22.22 -2.98
N LYS A 34 -14.02 22.96 -2.48
CA LYS A 34 -12.77 23.23 -3.21
C LYS A 34 -11.67 22.30 -2.69
N VAL A 35 -11.03 21.55 -3.60
CA VAL A 35 -9.93 20.62 -3.30
C VAL A 35 -8.81 20.90 -4.30
N GLY A 36 -7.68 21.40 -3.81
CA GLY A 36 -6.67 22.02 -4.67
C GLY A 36 -7.28 23.18 -5.47
N ASP A 37 -7.13 23.12 -6.80
CA ASP A 37 -7.67 24.12 -7.73
C ASP A 37 -9.07 23.79 -8.26
N ASN A 38 -9.60 22.62 -7.90
CA ASN A 38 -10.85 22.09 -8.43
C ASN A 38 -12.04 22.35 -7.49
N VAL A 39 -13.18 22.72 -8.06
CA VAL A 39 -14.45 22.92 -7.33
C VAL A 39 -15.43 21.80 -7.69
N TYR A 40 -15.87 21.08 -6.66
CA TYR A 40 -16.82 19.97 -6.77
C TYR A 40 -18.18 20.40 -6.27
N LYS A 41 -19.22 20.22 -7.09
CA LYS A 41 -20.62 20.43 -6.70
C LYS A 41 -21.25 19.09 -6.33
N ILE A 42 -21.56 18.88 -5.05
CA ILE A 42 -22.03 17.58 -4.54
C ILE A 42 -23.30 17.78 -3.72
N SER A 43 -24.18 16.78 -3.74
CA SER A 43 -25.38 16.76 -2.90
C SER A 43 -25.04 16.68 -1.40
N LYS A 44 -25.65 17.58 -0.60
CA LYS A 44 -25.49 17.58 0.86
C LYS A 44 -26.03 16.29 1.50
N SER A 45 -27.10 15.71 0.94
CA SER A 45 -27.74 14.50 1.48
C SER A 45 -26.78 13.31 1.42
N ARG A 46 -26.15 13.10 0.27
CA ARG A 46 -25.17 12.02 0.03
C ARG A 46 -23.98 12.10 0.98
N LEU A 47 -23.40 13.31 1.14
CA LEU A 47 -22.28 13.53 2.05
C LEU A 47 -22.69 13.32 3.52
N SER A 48 -23.86 13.83 3.94
CA SER A 48 -24.36 13.67 5.33
C SER A 48 -24.67 12.22 5.70
N LEU A 49 -25.12 11.44 4.72
CA LEU A 49 -25.43 10.02 4.90
C LEU A 49 -24.15 9.22 5.16
N ARG A 50 -23.07 9.56 4.47
CA ARG A 50 -21.80 8.80 4.51
C ARG A 50 -20.76 9.34 5.47
N SER A 51 -20.91 10.56 5.98
CA SER A 51 -19.94 11.18 6.88
C SER A 51 -20.61 11.97 8.01
N PRO A 52 -20.32 11.63 9.29
CA PRO A 52 -20.74 12.42 10.44
C PRO A 52 -20.19 13.85 10.43
N PHE A 53 -18.97 14.05 9.91
CA PHE A 53 -18.36 15.37 9.77
C PHE A 53 -19.22 16.28 8.89
N PHE A 54 -19.57 15.84 7.69
CA PHE A 54 -20.38 16.64 6.78
C PHE A 54 -21.80 16.87 7.31
N ARG A 55 -22.39 15.85 7.97
CA ARG A 55 -23.67 16.02 8.66
C ARG A 55 -23.63 17.14 9.70
N GLY A 56 -22.60 17.13 10.56
CA GLY A 56 -22.40 18.18 11.57
C GLY A 56 -22.09 19.55 10.97
N LEU A 57 -21.29 19.59 9.91
CA LEU A 57 -20.97 20.80 9.16
C LEU A 57 -22.23 21.45 8.57
N PHE A 58 -23.06 20.66 7.90
CA PHE A 58 -24.27 21.18 7.26
C PHE A 58 -25.36 21.55 8.26
N ALA A 59 -25.46 20.87 9.40
CA ALA A 59 -26.37 21.26 10.48
C ALA A 59 -26.08 22.66 11.04
N ARG A 60 -24.81 23.12 10.95
CA ARG A 60 -24.39 24.46 11.40
C ARG A 60 -24.51 25.52 10.30
N LEU A 61 -24.47 25.10 9.04
CA LEU A 61 -24.59 26.00 7.91
C LEU A 61 -26.07 26.31 7.66
N LYS A 62 -26.51 27.52 8.02
CA LYS A 62 -27.89 27.99 7.73
C LYS A 62 -28.21 27.80 6.24
N ASP A 63 -29.36 27.24 5.91
CA ASP A 63 -29.82 27.19 4.51
C ASP A 63 -30.25 28.60 4.06
N GLY A 64 -29.84 29.04 2.86
CA GLY A 64 -30.41 30.26 2.26
C GLY A 64 -29.45 31.30 1.65
N SER A 65 -28.18 30.98 1.39
CA SER A 65 -27.32 31.85 0.58
C SER A 65 -26.69 31.04 -0.54
N GLU A 66 -27.19 31.23 -1.77
CA GLU A 66 -26.64 30.62 -2.99
C GLU A 66 -25.23 31.14 -3.31
N ASP A 67 -24.86 32.31 -2.78
CA ASP A 67 -23.57 32.98 -3.01
C ASP A 67 -22.46 32.62 -2.00
N ARG A 68 -22.53 31.45 -1.36
CA ARG A 68 -21.45 31.05 -0.45
C ARG A 68 -20.19 30.65 -1.21
N PRO A 69 -19.00 31.11 -0.78
CA PRO A 69 -17.76 30.64 -1.37
C PRO A 69 -17.60 29.13 -1.17
N PRO A 70 -16.95 28.41 -2.10
CA PRO A 70 -16.66 27.00 -1.94
C PRO A 70 -15.93 26.71 -0.63
N ILE A 71 -16.33 25.64 0.07
CA ILE A 71 -15.67 25.21 1.30
C ILE A 71 -14.35 24.54 0.92
N GLN A 72 -13.23 25.14 1.31
CA GLN A 72 -11.91 24.54 1.10
C GLN A 72 -11.75 23.29 1.97
N LEU A 73 -11.34 22.18 1.35
CA LEU A 73 -10.93 20.96 2.05
C LEU A 73 -9.42 20.79 1.96
N ASP A 74 -8.82 20.37 3.07
CA ASP A 74 -7.39 20.06 3.18
C ASP A 74 -7.17 18.55 2.96
N ILE A 75 -7.33 18.12 1.71
CA ILE A 75 -7.15 16.74 1.28
C ILE A 75 -6.60 16.72 -0.14
N SER A 76 -5.83 15.69 -0.49
CA SER A 76 -5.34 15.55 -1.85
C SER A 76 -6.49 15.23 -2.82
N GLU A 77 -6.40 15.73 -4.05
CA GLU A 77 -7.45 15.52 -5.05
C GLU A 77 -7.69 14.02 -5.38
N PRO A 78 -6.68 13.15 -5.50
CA PRO A 78 -6.90 11.73 -5.75
C PRO A 78 -7.68 11.03 -4.62
N GLU A 79 -7.33 11.31 -3.36
CA GLU A 79 -8.02 10.77 -2.18
C GLU A 79 -9.48 11.25 -2.13
N TRP A 80 -9.71 12.52 -2.46
CA TRP A 80 -11.04 13.09 -2.56
C TRP A 80 -11.86 12.43 -3.68
N LYS A 81 -11.29 12.27 -4.89
CA LYS A 81 -11.97 11.60 -6.01
C LYS A 81 -12.40 10.18 -5.66
N ALA A 82 -11.57 9.44 -4.92
CA ALA A 82 -11.92 8.11 -4.43
C ALA A 82 -13.14 8.14 -3.49
N PHE A 83 -13.18 9.11 -2.58
CA PHE A 83 -14.35 9.30 -1.70
C PHE A 83 -15.60 9.74 -2.48
N VAL A 84 -15.45 10.62 -3.47
CA VAL A 84 -16.53 11.04 -4.36
C VAL A 84 -17.07 9.86 -5.16
N TRP A 85 -16.21 8.96 -5.63
CA TRP A 85 -16.63 7.71 -6.25
C TRP A 85 -17.50 6.89 -5.27
N PHE A 86 -17.03 6.67 -4.05
CA PHE A 86 -17.77 5.89 -3.05
C PHE A 86 -19.15 6.48 -2.70
N ILE A 87 -19.29 7.80 -2.61
CA ILE A 87 -20.60 8.41 -2.30
C ILE A 87 -21.56 8.41 -3.50
N HIS A 88 -21.06 8.23 -4.74
CA HIS A 88 -21.88 8.21 -5.95
C HIS A 88 -22.12 6.82 -6.52
N VAL A 89 -21.28 5.84 -6.20
CA VAL A 89 -21.39 4.48 -6.71
C VAL A 89 -22.71 3.87 -6.24
N ASP A 90 -23.52 3.41 -7.18
CA ASP A 90 -24.71 2.63 -6.87
C ASP A 90 -24.31 1.19 -6.48
N PRO A 91 -25.19 0.43 -5.81
CA PRO A 91 -24.86 -0.92 -5.36
C PRO A 91 -24.45 -1.88 -6.50
N LEU A 92 -25.01 -1.74 -7.70
CA LEU A 92 -24.70 -2.59 -8.84
C LEU A 92 -23.31 -2.24 -9.41
N ALA A 93 -23.01 -0.95 -9.58
CA ALA A 93 -21.68 -0.50 -9.99
C ALA A 93 -20.62 -0.92 -8.97
N LEU A 94 -20.95 -0.91 -7.68
CA LEU A 94 -20.05 -1.38 -6.62
C LEU A 94 -19.81 -2.89 -6.73
N GLU A 95 -20.84 -3.69 -7.03
CA GLU A 95 -20.71 -5.13 -7.24
C GLU A 95 -19.85 -5.46 -8.45
N ILE A 96 -20.10 -4.80 -9.59
CA ILE A 96 -19.30 -4.94 -10.81
C ILE A 96 -17.84 -4.57 -10.54
N HIS A 97 -17.61 -3.46 -9.84
CA HIS A 97 -16.26 -3.04 -9.47
C HIS A 97 -15.61 -4.04 -8.50
N SER A 98 -16.36 -4.61 -7.55
CA SER A 98 -15.86 -5.62 -6.61
C SER A 98 -15.54 -6.96 -7.26
N ALA A 99 -16.20 -7.27 -8.39
CA ALA A 99 -15.95 -8.47 -9.18
C ALA A 99 -14.76 -8.31 -10.15
N ALA A 100 -14.29 -7.07 -10.38
CA ALA A 100 -13.12 -6.82 -11.21
C ALA A 100 -11.86 -7.46 -10.61
N PRO A 101 -10.89 -7.89 -11.45
CA PRO A 101 -9.63 -8.43 -10.95
C PRO A 101 -8.91 -7.38 -10.09
N ALA A 102 -8.18 -7.86 -9.08
CA ALA A 102 -7.38 -7.01 -8.23
C ALA A 102 -6.30 -6.30 -9.06
N SER A 103 -6.21 -4.97 -8.93
CA SER A 103 -5.26 -4.12 -9.64
C SER A 103 -4.73 -3.02 -8.72
N THR A 104 -3.66 -2.36 -9.17
CA THR A 104 -3.10 -1.19 -8.49
C THR A 104 -4.14 -0.09 -8.35
N GLU A 105 -4.88 0.21 -9.42
CA GLU A 105 -5.89 1.27 -9.45
C GLU A 105 -7.05 0.98 -8.51
N ASN A 106 -7.55 -0.26 -8.50
CA ASN A 106 -8.62 -0.66 -7.59
C ASN A 106 -8.15 -0.56 -6.13
N CYS A 107 -6.94 -1.02 -5.83
CA CYS A 107 -6.38 -0.91 -4.48
C CYS A 107 -6.18 0.55 -4.06
N ALA A 108 -5.63 1.38 -4.94
CA ALA A 108 -5.44 2.81 -4.70
C ALA A 108 -6.78 3.53 -4.46
N LEU A 109 -7.83 3.15 -5.20
CA LEU A 109 -9.18 3.68 -5.00
C LEU A 109 -9.69 3.37 -3.59
N TYR A 110 -9.64 2.11 -3.13
CA TYR A 110 -10.07 1.77 -1.78
C TYR A 110 -9.22 2.46 -0.71
N LEU A 111 -7.90 2.50 -0.85
CA LEU A 111 -7.02 3.21 0.11
C LEU A 111 -7.32 4.72 0.14
N GLY A 112 -7.65 5.32 -1.00
CA GLY A 112 -8.13 6.71 -1.06
C GLY A 112 -9.44 6.91 -0.30
N VAL A 113 -10.38 5.96 -0.39
CA VAL A 113 -11.62 5.95 0.42
C VAL A 113 -11.30 5.81 1.91
N VAL A 114 -10.33 4.98 2.30
CA VAL A 114 -9.88 4.85 3.69
C VAL A 114 -9.37 6.18 4.23
N ILE A 115 -8.43 6.81 3.52
CA ILE A 115 -7.80 8.05 3.96
C ILE A 115 -8.83 9.18 4.12
N SER A 116 -9.70 9.34 3.12
CA SER A 116 -10.80 10.31 3.17
C SER A 116 -11.82 9.98 4.26
N GLY A 117 -12.17 8.70 4.42
CA GLY A 117 -13.12 8.24 5.44
C GLY A 117 -12.60 8.55 6.85
N LEU A 118 -11.32 8.29 7.12
CA LEU A 118 -10.67 8.66 8.38
C LEU A 118 -10.67 10.18 8.58
N HIS A 119 -10.37 10.96 7.53
CA HIS A 119 -10.33 12.42 7.58
C HIS A 119 -11.72 13.02 7.91
N PHE A 120 -12.79 12.49 7.33
CA PHE A 120 -14.16 12.96 7.54
C PHE A 120 -14.96 12.17 8.59
N GLY A 121 -14.28 11.40 9.45
CA GLY A 121 -14.90 10.67 10.56
C GLY A 121 -15.87 9.55 10.16
N ALA A 122 -15.80 9.07 8.92
CA ALA A 122 -16.58 7.95 8.39
C ALA A 122 -15.84 6.62 8.65
N ARG A 123 -15.71 6.23 9.92
CA ARG A 123 -14.89 5.08 10.32
C ARG A 123 -15.38 3.75 9.75
N ASP A 124 -16.68 3.52 9.69
CA ASP A 124 -17.24 2.27 9.16
C ASP A 124 -16.93 2.12 7.66
N VAL A 125 -16.97 3.24 6.93
CA VAL A 125 -16.57 3.30 5.51
C VAL A 125 -15.08 3.01 5.36
N ALA A 126 -14.25 3.60 6.22
CA ALA A 126 -12.81 3.35 6.21
C ALA A 126 -12.48 1.89 6.56
N GLY A 127 -13.17 1.29 7.54
CA GLY A 127 -13.06 -0.13 7.90
C GLY A 127 -13.39 -1.05 6.73
N TRP A 128 -14.56 -0.85 6.11
CA TRP A 128 -14.94 -1.62 4.93
C TRP A 128 -13.93 -1.48 3.78
N ALA A 129 -13.46 -0.26 3.50
CA ALA A 129 -12.55 -0.02 2.39
C ALA A 129 -11.15 -0.62 2.65
N ILE A 130 -10.65 -0.58 3.89
CA ILE A 130 -9.33 -1.16 4.20
C ILE A 130 -9.36 -2.68 4.12
N ASP A 131 -10.45 -3.31 4.56
CA ASP A 131 -10.62 -4.77 4.42
C ASP A 131 -10.57 -5.20 2.94
N ARG A 132 -11.19 -4.42 2.05
CA ARG A 132 -11.14 -4.66 0.59
C ARG A 132 -9.75 -4.45 0.02
N ALA A 133 -9.08 -3.35 0.40
CA ALA A 133 -7.73 -3.06 -0.07
C ALA A 133 -6.72 -4.13 0.38
N LEU A 134 -6.71 -4.47 1.67
CA LEU A 134 -5.82 -5.49 2.22
C LEU A 134 -6.13 -6.87 1.64
N GLY A 135 -7.42 -7.21 1.48
CA GLY A 135 -7.83 -8.47 0.85
C GLY A 135 -7.35 -8.63 -0.61
N MET A 136 -7.07 -7.54 -1.33
CA MET A 136 -6.40 -7.59 -2.63
C MET A 136 -4.87 -7.67 -2.52
N LEU A 137 -4.28 -6.95 -1.56
CA LEU A 137 -2.84 -6.87 -1.38
C LEU A 137 -2.22 -8.13 -0.78
N THR A 138 -2.98 -8.90 0.00
CA THR A 138 -2.49 -10.10 0.69
C THR A 138 -2.80 -11.41 -0.06
N GLN A 139 -3.28 -11.34 -1.31
CA GLN A 139 -3.57 -12.54 -2.09
C GLN A 139 -2.27 -13.29 -2.43
N PRO A 140 -2.21 -14.63 -2.24
CA PRO A 140 -1.01 -15.43 -2.53
C PRO A 140 -0.53 -15.34 -3.99
N ALA A 141 -1.42 -15.02 -4.92
CA ALA A 141 -1.15 -14.88 -6.35
C ALA A 141 -1.42 -13.45 -6.85
N ARG A 142 -1.03 -12.44 -6.05
CA ARG A 142 -1.16 -11.04 -6.47
C ARG A 142 -0.36 -10.78 -7.74
N ASN A 143 -1.04 -10.36 -8.81
CA ASN A 143 -0.47 -10.15 -10.14
C ASN A 143 0.06 -8.72 -10.37
N PHE A 144 0.00 -7.85 -9.36
CA PHE A 144 0.49 -6.48 -9.44
C PHE A 144 1.47 -6.19 -8.29
N PRO A 145 2.54 -5.42 -8.54
CA PRO A 145 3.47 -4.99 -7.51
C PRO A 145 2.89 -3.84 -6.67
N VAL A 146 3.44 -3.62 -5.49
CA VAL A 146 3.20 -2.39 -4.72
C VAL A 146 4.15 -1.33 -5.28
N ASP A 147 3.60 -0.37 -6.01
CA ASP A 147 4.34 0.78 -6.51
C ASP A 147 4.45 1.88 -5.44
N LEU A 148 5.14 2.97 -5.78
CA LEU A 148 5.38 4.10 -4.90
C LEU A 148 4.07 4.78 -4.45
N GLU A 149 3.05 4.82 -5.32
CA GLU A 149 1.76 5.44 -4.98
C GLU A 149 0.97 4.57 -3.99
N LEU A 150 0.90 3.26 -4.20
CA LEU A 150 0.32 2.36 -3.22
C LEU A 150 1.08 2.40 -1.90
N ALA A 151 2.42 2.44 -1.93
CA ALA A 151 3.22 2.55 -0.72
C ALA A 151 2.95 3.88 0.01
N ARG A 152 2.82 5.00 -0.71
CA ARG A 152 2.41 6.30 -0.14
C ARG A 152 1.06 6.19 0.57
N LEU A 153 0.08 5.58 -0.10
CA LEU A 153 -1.28 5.40 0.44
C LEU A 153 -1.27 4.50 1.68
N LEU A 154 -0.54 3.37 1.66
CA LEU A 154 -0.41 2.46 2.80
C LEU A 154 0.22 3.13 4.02
N VAL A 155 1.30 3.89 3.82
CA VAL A 155 1.94 4.67 4.90
C VAL A 155 0.99 5.77 5.42
N SER A 156 0.23 6.40 4.53
CA SER A 156 -0.78 7.41 4.90
C SER A 156 -1.93 6.81 5.71
N VAL A 157 -2.38 5.60 5.37
CA VAL A 157 -3.37 4.85 6.17
C VAL A 157 -2.78 4.50 7.53
N ALA A 158 -1.59 3.90 7.58
CA ALA A 158 -0.93 3.49 8.83
C ALA A 158 -0.73 4.66 9.81
N SER A 159 -0.38 5.85 9.30
CA SER A 159 -0.18 7.05 10.13
C SER A 159 -1.49 7.70 10.62
N ARG A 160 -2.58 7.58 9.85
CA ARG A 160 -3.89 8.17 10.20
C ARG A 160 -4.81 7.22 10.96
N TRP A 161 -4.53 5.92 10.91
CA TRP A 161 -5.34 4.92 11.60
C TRP A 161 -5.25 5.14 13.11
N ARG A 162 -6.39 5.41 13.75
CA ARG A 162 -6.46 5.60 15.20
C ARG A 162 -6.52 4.25 15.91
N GLY A 163 -5.43 3.49 15.82
CA GLY A 163 -5.17 2.28 16.57
C GLY A 163 -3.95 2.46 17.49
N GLY A 164 -3.78 1.56 18.46
CA GLY A 164 -2.50 1.45 19.16
C GLY A 164 -1.38 1.04 18.20
N ALA A 165 -0.11 1.18 18.60
CA ALA A 165 1.02 0.76 17.75
C ALA A 165 0.99 -0.74 17.37
N CYS A 166 0.23 -1.55 18.11
CA CYS A 166 0.00 -2.97 17.87
C CYS A 166 -1.29 -3.26 17.08
N ASP A 167 -1.90 -2.26 16.44
CA ASP A 167 -3.08 -2.47 15.61
C ASP A 167 -2.69 -3.26 14.34
N PRO A 168 -3.39 -4.37 14.05
CA PRO A 168 -3.05 -5.26 12.94
C PRO A 168 -3.12 -4.57 11.57
N ILE A 169 -3.93 -3.53 11.40
CA ILE A 169 -4.02 -2.79 10.15
C ILE A 169 -2.75 -1.97 9.95
N ILE A 170 -2.27 -1.31 11.01
CA ILE A 170 -1.04 -0.51 10.96
C ILE A 170 0.15 -1.41 10.64
N THR A 171 0.28 -2.57 11.31
CA THR A 171 1.37 -3.52 11.05
C THR A 171 1.28 -4.05 9.62
N THR A 172 0.12 -4.53 9.19
CA THR A 172 -0.06 -5.10 7.84
C THR A 172 0.27 -4.08 6.74
N CYS A 173 -0.15 -2.82 6.88
CA CYS A 173 0.18 -1.78 5.89
C CYS A 173 1.69 -1.54 5.79
N ARG A 174 2.39 -1.50 6.94
CA ARG A 174 3.85 -1.34 6.99
C ARG A 174 4.56 -2.55 6.39
N ASP A 175 4.15 -3.74 6.78
CA ASP A 175 4.72 -5.00 6.32
C ASP A 175 4.59 -5.14 4.80
N LEU A 176 3.46 -4.75 4.22
CA LEU A 176 3.26 -4.74 2.76
C LEU A 176 4.24 -3.82 2.02
N VAL A 177 4.59 -2.67 2.60
CA VAL A 177 5.60 -1.75 2.04
C VAL A 177 7.01 -2.31 2.21
N CYS A 178 7.33 -2.84 3.39
CA CYS A 178 8.62 -3.48 3.67
C CYS A 178 8.86 -4.70 2.77
N ASP A 179 7.83 -5.49 2.52
CA ASP A 179 7.84 -6.61 1.59
C ASP A 179 8.15 -6.14 0.17
N ALA A 180 7.56 -5.04 -0.28
CA ALA A 180 7.78 -4.50 -1.61
C ALA A 180 9.23 -4.04 -1.88
N LEU A 181 9.98 -3.72 -0.83
CA LEU A 181 11.41 -3.37 -0.89
C LEU A 181 12.33 -4.59 -0.97
N HIS A 182 11.81 -5.79 -0.71
CA HIS A 182 12.63 -6.99 -0.65
C HIS A 182 13.19 -7.37 -2.05
N PRO A 183 14.50 -7.67 -2.21
CA PRO A 183 15.14 -7.88 -3.52
C PRO A 183 14.50 -8.96 -4.41
N ASN A 184 13.87 -9.96 -3.81
CA ASN A 184 13.17 -11.03 -4.52
C ASN A 184 11.76 -10.64 -5.00
N ARG A 185 11.29 -9.43 -4.70
CA ARG A 185 10.00 -8.93 -5.22
C ARG A 185 10.22 -8.23 -6.55
N LEU A 186 9.21 -8.32 -7.39
CA LEU A 186 9.09 -7.51 -8.59
C LEU A 186 8.55 -6.13 -8.24
N GLY A 187 9.04 -5.10 -8.91
CA GLY A 187 8.51 -3.75 -8.84
C GLY A 187 9.56 -2.71 -8.52
N GLU A 188 9.19 -1.46 -8.78
CA GLU A 188 10.10 -0.32 -8.71
C GLU A 188 10.74 -0.10 -7.33
N LEU A 189 10.06 -0.48 -6.24
CA LEU A 189 10.58 -0.32 -4.88
C LEU A 189 11.66 -1.34 -4.54
N SER A 190 11.56 -2.55 -5.07
CA SER A 190 12.59 -3.57 -4.98
C SER A 190 13.80 -3.17 -5.82
N ASP A 191 13.57 -2.63 -7.03
CA ASP A 191 14.62 -2.21 -7.95
C ASP A 191 15.41 -1.00 -7.41
N ASP A 192 14.71 0.02 -6.93
CA ASP A 192 15.27 1.31 -6.48
C ASP A 192 14.67 1.77 -5.12
N PRO A 193 15.15 1.20 -4.00
CA PRO A 193 14.65 1.52 -2.66
C PRO A 193 14.73 3.01 -2.29
N ILE A 194 15.64 3.79 -2.89
CA ILE A 194 15.75 5.25 -2.66
C ILE A 194 14.44 5.98 -2.98
N ARG A 195 13.63 5.48 -3.94
CA ARG A 195 12.33 6.09 -4.28
C ARG A 195 11.37 6.11 -3.10
N ALA A 196 11.49 5.15 -2.18
CA ALA A 196 10.65 5.08 -1.00
C ALA A 196 11.05 6.07 0.11
N LEU A 197 12.20 6.75 0.02
CA LEU A 197 12.64 7.67 1.09
C LEU A 197 11.63 8.80 1.34
N THR A 198 11.09 9.39 0.27
CA THR A 198 10.15 10.52 0.37
C THR A 198 8.91 10.15 1.18
N ILE A 199 8.37 8.95 0.96
CA ILE A 199 7.18 8.45 1.66
C ILE A 199 7.51 7.86 3.03
N ALA A 200 8.69 7.27 3.20
CA ALA A 200 9.06 6.59 4.44
C ALA A 200 9.44 7.55 5.57
N ARG A 201 9.84 8.79 5.26
CA ARG A 201 10.22 9.80 6.27
C ARG A 201 9.14 10.09 7.32
N VAL A 202 7.86 9.91 7.00
CA VAL A 202 6.76 10.08 7.96
C VAL A 202 6.53 8.84 8.85
N ASP A 203 7.19 7.72 8.57
CA ASP A 203 7.07 6.47 9.31
C ASP A 203 8.43 5.84 9.61
N LYS A 204 8.90 5.99 10.85
CA LYS A 204 10.22 5.50 11.30
C LYS A 204 10.42 3.99 11.10
N PHE A 205 9.34 3.19 11.15
CA PHE A 205 9.45 1.74 10.94
C PHE A 205 9.78 1.43 9.48
N VAL A 206 9.01 2.01 8.55
CA VAL A 206 9.26 1.84 7.10
C VAL A 206 10.61 2.44 6.72
N LEU A 207 10.96 3.62 7.26
CA LEU A 207 12.23 4.29 6.98
C LEU A 207 13.44 3.42 7.31
N SER A 208 13.40 2.70 8.44
CA SER A 208 14.49 1.79 8.82
C SER A 208 14.68 0.64 7.83
N HIS A 209 13.58 0.11 7.26
CA HIS A 209 13.66 -0.92 6.22
C HIS A 209 14.18 -0.36 4.90
N VAL A 210 13.76 0.85 4.51
CA VAL A 210 14.29 1.53 3.32
C VAL A 210 15.81 1.68 3.43
N TYR A 211 16.32 2.19 4.56
CA TYR A 211 17.77 2.28 4.77
C TYR A 211 18.47 0.92 4.71
N PHE A 212 17.89 -0.10 5.34
CA PHE A 212 18.43 -1.46 5.29
C PHE A 212 18.56 -1.97 3.84
N TYR A 213 17.52 -1.81 3.03
CA TYR A 213 17.53 -2.29 1.65
C TYR A 213 18.42 -1.45 0.72
N ILE A 214 18.55 -0.13 0.96
CA ILE A 214 19.56 0.70 0.27
C ILE A 214 20.97 0.15 0.53
N LEU A 215 21.30 -0.18 1.78
CA LEU A 215 22.61 -0.70 2.14
C LEU A 215 22.83 -2.13 1.62
N ASN A 216 21.78 -2.94 1.57
CA ASN A 216 21.84 -4.33 1.11
C ASN A 216 21.98 -4.46 -0.43
N LYS A 217 21.73 -3.38 -1.20
CA LYS A 217 21.94 -3.36 -2.66
C LYS A 217 23.42 -3.50 -3.07
N GLY A 218 24.35 -3.27 -2.13
CA GLY A 218 25.77 -3.48 -2.35
C GLY A 218 26.52 -2.23 -2.81
N THR A 219 27.81 -2.41 -3.13
CA THR A 219 28.75 -1.32 -3.42
C THR A 219 28.46 -0.59 -4.74
N ASP A 220 27.81 -1.28 -5.68
CA ASP A 220 27.52 -0.74 -7.01
C ASP A 220 26.31 0.20 -7.02
N TYR A 221 25.56 0.24 -5.91
CA TYR A 221 24.42 1.12 -5.75
C TYR A 221 24.85 2.46 -5.13
N ASN A 222 25.06 3.46 -5.98
CA ASN A 222 25.62 4.76 -5.59
C ASN A 222 24.62 5.69 -4.86
N TRP A 223 24.17 5.29 -3.67
CA TRP A 223 23.30 6.12 -2.84
C TRP A 223 24.01 7.34 -2.24
N LYS A 224 25.35 7.35 -2.21
CA LYS A 224 26.13 8.46 -1.61
C LYS A 224 25.99 9.74 -2.42
N ASP A 225 26.05 9.62 -3.73
CA ASP A 225 25.96 10.76 -4.65
C ASP A 225 24.53 10.96 -5.20
N ASP A 226 23.58 10.09 -4.85
CA ASP A 226 22.19 10.22 -5.31
C ASP A 226 21.52 11.47 -4.71
N ALA A 227 21.10 12.39 -5.57
CA ALA A 227 20.51 13.67 -5.18
C ALA A 227 19.19 13.53 -4.39
N ARG A 228 18.50 12.40 -4.48
CA ARG A 228 17.23 12.13 -3.78
C ARG A 228 17.44 11.80 -2.31
N VAL A 229 18.63 11.35 -1.95
CA VAL A 229 19.03 11.10 -0.57
C VAL A 229 19.36 12.44 0.07
N GLU A 230 18.69 12.82 1.14
CA GLU A 230 18.97 14.09 1.83
C GLU A 230 20.24 13.95 2.70
N PRO A 231 20.90 15.07 3.08
CA PRO A 231 22.06 15.02 3.98
C PRO A 231 21.79 14.23 5.27
N VAL A 232 20.59 14.40 5.85
CA VAL A 232 20.17 13.65 7.05
C VAL A 232 20.06 12.14 6.80
N ASP A 233 19.56 11.74 5.61
CA ASP A 233 19.46 10.34 5.23
C ASP A 233 20.84 9.74 5.00
N ARG A 234 21.77 10.48 4.38
CA ARG A 234 23.16 10.03 4.19
C ARG A 234 23.85 9.74 5.52
N ILE A 235 23.69 10.63 6.51
CA ILE A 235 24.26 10.43 7.85
C ILE A 235 23.70 9.14 8.46
N ARG A 236 22.37 8.95 8.42
CA ARG A 236 21.72 7.75 8.94
C ARG A 236 22.17 6.47 8.23
N LEU A 237 22.30 6.52 6.90
CA LEU A 237 22.82 5.42 6.09
C LEU A 237 24.29 5.10 6.42
N LEU A 238 25.14 6.10 6.60
CA LEU A 238 26.53 5.92 7.02
C LEU A 238 26.63 5.25 8.40
N CYS A 239 25.85 5.71 9.37
CA CYS A 239 25.78 5.09 10.69
C CYS A 239 25.23 3.65 10.63
N GLY A 240 24.20 3.43 9.80
CA GLY A 240 23.64 2.11 9.51
C GLY A 240 24.69 1.16 8.93
N ALA A 241 25.44 1.61 7.93
CA ALA A 241 26.52 0.85 7.29
C ALA A 241 27.62 0.48 8.30
N TYR A 242 28.02 1.44 9.15
CA TYR A 242 29.00 1.20 10.21
C TYR A 242 28.51 0.12 11.19
N SER A 243 27.25 0.20 11.63
CA SER A 243 26.67 -0.78 12.55
C SER A 243 26.53 -2.17 11.94
N LEU A 244 26.11 -2.27 10.67
CA LEU A 244 26.02 -3.55 9.96
C LEU A 244 27.39 -4.20 9.72
N SER A 245 28.42 -3.40 9.42
CA SER A 245 29.80 -3.91 9.26
C SER A 245 30.35 -4.53 10.55
N HIS A 246 29.99 -3.96 11.71
CA HIS A 246 30.36 -4.49 13.02
C HIS A 246 29.59 -5.78 13.37
N GLN A 247 28.32 -5.87 13.00
CA GLN A 247 27.55 -7.10 13.21
C GLN A 247 28.04 -8.24 12.32
N ASN A 248 28.40 -7.96 11.06
CA ASN A 248 28.93 -8.96 10.15
C ASN A 248 30.33 -9.44 10.56
N THR A 249 31.20 -8.55 11.06
CA THR A 249 32.50 -8.96 11.61
C THR A 249 32.35 -9.83 12.86
N TRP A 250 31.36 -9.57 13.72
CA TRP A 250 31.05 -10.45 14.84
C TRP A 250 30.45 -11.80 14.41
N ALA A 251 29.55 -11.81 13.42
CA ALA A 251 28.94 -13.04 12.90
C ALA A 251 29.98 -13.94 12.18
N ILE A 252 30.92 -13.34 11.44
CA ILE A 252 32.03 -14.07 10.81
C ILE A 252 33.03 -14.58 11.88
N SER A 253 33.29 -13.80 12.92
CA SER A 253 34.21 -14.20 14.01
C SER A 253 33.64 -15.32 14.89
N THR A 254 32.31 -15.43 15.01
CA THR A 254 31.65 -16.51 15.76
C THR A 254 31.46 -17.79 14.96
N ALA A 255 31.45 -17.71 13.62
CA ALA A 255 31.39 -18.88 12.74
C ALA A 255 32.72 -19.66 12.65
N PHE A 256 33.85 -19.09 13.11
CA PHE A 256 35.17 -19.72 13.02
C PHE A 256 35.61 -20.51 14.27
N SER A 257 34.72 -20.70 15.25
CA SER A 257 35.02 -21.49 16.47
C SER A 257 34.34 -22.86 16.55
N GLN A 258 33.66 -23.33 15.49
CA GLN A 258 33.23 -24.74 15.42
C GLN A 258 34.24 -25.57 14.64
N SER A 259 35.30 -25.93 15.37
CA SER A 259 36.18 -27.04 15.05
C SER A 259 35.36 -28.33 14.89
N SER A 260 35.32 -28.85 13.66
CA SER A 260 35.47 -30.26 13.29
C SER A 260 34.93 -31.30 14.29
N SER A 261 33.71 -31.78 14.04
CA SER A 261 33.34 -33.16 14.34
C SER A 261 32.48 -33.72 13.20
N SER A 262 33.10 -34.61 12.43
CA SER A 262 32.52 -35.45 11.40
C SER A 262 31.48 -36.43 11.97
N SER A 263 30.28 -36.51 11.40
CA SER A 263 29.46 -37.75 11.44
C SER A 263 28.41 -37.79 10.32
N THR A 264 28.61 -38.73 9.39
CA THR A 264 27.63 -39.71 8.85
C THR A 264 26.20 -39.29 8.47
N SER A 265 25.98 -39.20 7.15
CA SER A 265 24.94 -39.85 6.33
C SER A 265 23.61 -40.26 6.98
N ALA A 266 22.50 -39.70 6.45
CA ALA A 266 21.21 -40.39 6.38
C ALA A 266 20.43 -39.96 5.12
N SER A 267 20.26 -40.91 4.20
CA SER A 267 19.35 -40.83 3.05
C SER A 267 17.91 -40.98 3.52
N TRP A 268 17.00 -40.19 2.95
CA TRP A 268 15.56 -40.36 3.13
C TRP A 268 14.96 -40.82 1.80
N THR A 269 14.47 -42.05 1.76
CA THR A 269 13.63 -42.60 0.69
C THR A 269 12.18 -42.20 0.94
N VAL A 270 11.48 -41.76 -0.11
CA VAL A 270 10.05 -41.46 -0.07
C VAL A 270 9.29 -42.65 -0.66
N SER A 271 8.47 -43.31 0.17
CA SER A 271 7.57 -44.37 -0.26
C SER A 271 6.23 -43.78 -0.70
N SER A 272 5.90 -43.97 -1.98
CA SER A 272 4.57 -43.76 -2.55
C SER A 272 3.74 -45.04 -2.44
N LEU A 273 2.60 -44.97 -1.75
CA LEU A 273 1.49 -45.91 -1.92
C LEU A 273 0.19 -45.14 -1.64
N PHE A 274 -0.69 -45.04 -2.64
CA PHE A 274 -2.12 -45.36 -2.52
C PHE A 274 -2.77 -45.30 -3.91
N ALA A 275 -3.44 -46.40 -4.26
CA ALA A 275 -4.20 -46.57 -5.48
C ALA A 275 -5.67 -46.88 -5.14
N LEU A 276 -6.58 -46.36 -5.98
CA LEU A 276 -7.99 -46.71 -6.27
C LEU A 276 -9.06 -46.68 -5.15
N ALA A 277 -10.13 -45.88 -5.38
CA ALA A 277 -11.42 -46.39 -5.89
C ALA A 277 -12.46 -45.29 -6.24
N ILE A 278 -12.80 -45.21 -7.54
CA ILE A 278 -14.11 -45.08 -8.23
C ILE A 278 -15.26 -44.26 -7.61
N GLY A 279 -15.70 -43.23 -8.35
CA GLY A 279 -17.06 -42.67 -8.35
C GLY A 279 -17.28 -41.77 -9.59
N PRO A 280 -18.43 -41.81 -10.28
CA PRO A 280 -18.60 -41.11 -11.55
C PRO A 280 -18.92 -39.63 -11.31
N THR A 281 -18.27 -38.73 -12.04
CA THR A 281 -18.69 -37.32 -12.09
C THR A 281 -18.75 -36.89 -13.54
N VAL A 282 -19.89 -36.31 -13.89
CA VAL A 282 -20.30 -35.84 -15.21
C VAL A 282 -19.25 -34.88 -15.79
N ALA A 283 -18.70 -35.24 -16.94
CA ALA A 283 -17.77 -34.41 -17.68
C ALA A 283 -18.52 -33.27 -18.40
N THR A 284 -18.32 -32.04 -17.94
CA THR A 284 -18.52 -30.84 -18.77
C THR A 284 -17.16 -30.45 -19.34
N GLN A 285 -16.97 -30.73 -20.64
CA GLN A 285 -15.78 -30.30 -21.37
C GLN A 285 -15.89 -28.79 -21.62
N PHE A 286 -15.10 -28.01 -20.89
CA PHE A 286 -14.76 -26.64 -21.29
C PHE A 286 -13.41 -26.67 -21.97
N THR A 287 -13.42 -26.37 -23.26
CA THR A 287 -12.24 -26.21 -24.11
C THR A 287 -11.49 -24.95 -23.66
N GLN A 288 -10.36 -25.12 -22.97
CA GLN A 288 -9.43 -24.02 -22.67
C GLN A 288 -8.61 -23.67 -23.92
N PRO A 289 -8.48 -22.39 -24.30
CA PRO A 289 -7.46 -21.96 -25.23
C PRO A 289 -6.11 -21.90 -24.52
N SER A 290 -5.19 -22.78 -24.93
CA SER A 290 -3.78 -22.75 -24.60
C SER A 290 -3.11 -21.55 -25.26
N GLY A 291 -2.54 -20.65 -24.47
CA GLY A 291 -1.66 -19.61 -25.02
C GLY A 291 -1.56 -18.35 -24.18
N VAL A 292 -1.05 -18.44 -22.94
CA VAL A 292 -0.42 -17.28 -22.29
C VAL A 292 0.85 -17.74 -21.60
N THR A 293 1.93 -17.08 -21.98
CA THR A 293 3.31 -17.17 -21.53
C THR A 293 3.42 -17.11 -20.00
N ALA A 294 4.41 -17.83 -19.46
CA ALA A 294 4.67 -18.02 -18.04
C ALA A 294 4.53 -16.73 -17.20
N GLN A 295 3.39 -16.59 -16.51
CA GLN A 295 3.27 -15.67 -15.39
C GLN A 295 4.23 -16.14 -14.30
N GLY A 296 5.19 -15.29 -13.94
CA GLY A 296 6.09 -15.51 -12.81
C GLY A 296 5.28 -15.66 -11.54
N ARG A 297 4.95 -16.90 -11.18
CA ARG A 297 4.35 -17.24 -9.88
C ARG A 297 5.31 -16.79 -8.79
N GLN A 298 4.95 -15.73 -8.07
CA GLN A 298 5.63 -15.40 -6.83
C GLN A 298 5.37 -16.54 -5.85
N ALA A 299 6.43 -17.14 -5.32
CA ALA A 299 6.29 -18.10 -4.23
C ALA A 299 5.68 -17.37 -3.02
N PRO A 300 4.67 -17.95 -2.34
CA PRO A 300 4.21 -17.42 -1.06
C PRO A 300 5.40 -17.44 -0.09
N LEU A 301 5.90 -16.25 0.27
CA LEU A 301 7.01 -16.13 1.20
C LEU A 301 6.48 -16.28 2.62
N GLN A 302 7.14 -17.16 3.37
CA GLN A 302 7.01 -17.27 4.81
C GLN A 302 7.66 -16.04 5.44
N TRP A 303 6.85 -15.15 6.00
CA TRP A 303 7.31 -13.98 6.76
C TRP A 303 8.40 -14.38 7.75
N ARG A 304 9.49 -13.59 7.81
CA ARG A 304 10.68 -13.90 8.62
C ARG A 304 10.82 -12.90 9.78
N PRO A 305 10.12 -13.13 10.90
CA PRO A 305 10.16 -12.24 12.08
C PRO A 305 11.58 -11.97 12.59
N GLU A 306 12.52 -12.87 12.33
CA GLU A 306 13.92 -12.73 12.71
C GLU A 306 14.61 -11.56 11.98
N ILE A 307 14.28 -11.30 10.71
CA ILE A 307 14.86 -10.18 9.94
C ILE A 307 14.33 -8.87 10.52
N ASP A 308 13.02 -8.78 10.74
CA ASP A 308 12.38 -7.59 11.32
C ASP A 308 12.92 -7.31 12.72
N ARG A 309 13.11 -8.35 13.54
CA ARG A 309 13.73 -8.22 14.86
C ARG A 309 15.16 -7.69 14.76
N ARG A 310 15.97 -8.19 13.83
CA ARG A 310 17.34 -7.70 13.62
C ARG A 310 17.37 -6.24 13.17
N ILE A 311 16.50 -5.87 12.23
CA ILE A 311 16.35 -4.49 11.77
C ILE A 311 15.93 -3.59 12.93
N MET A 312 14.92 -3.99 13.72
CA MET A 312 14.48 -3.24 14.91
C MET A 312 15.58 -3.09 15.95
N CYS A 313 16.31 -4.17 16.30
CA CYS A 313 17.40 -4.09 17.27
C CYS A 313 18.56 -3.22 16.77
N ALA A 314 18.93 -3.31 15.49
CA ALA A 314 19.96 -2.46 14.89
C ALA A 314 19.51 -0.99 14.89
N ARG A 315 18.25 -0.73 14.53
CA ARG A 315 17.62 0.59 14.56
C ARG A 315 17.62 1.18 15.96
N ASP A 316 17.12 0.47 16.96
CA ASP A 316 16.98 1.00 18.32
C ASP A 316 18.35 1.31 18.94
N ARG A 317 19.36 0.47 18.67
CA ARG A 317 20.75 0.76 19.05
C ARG A 317 21.27 2.03 18.39
N LEU A 318 21.05 2.17 17.09
CA LEU A 318 21.44 3.37 16.35
C LEU A 318 20.70 4.61 16.89
N TRP A 319 19.38 4.51 17.09
CA TRP A 319 18.54 5.62 17.56
C TRP A 319 18.94 6.11 18.96
N ASN A 320 19.41 5.21 19.83
CA ASN A 320 19.94 5.58 21.14
C ASN A 320 21.24 6.40 21.06
N HIS A 321 21.96 6.35 19.94
CA HIS A 321 23.14 7.19 19.68
C HIS A 321 22.78 8.51 18.99
N PHE A 322 21.54 8.67 18.51
CA PHE A 322 21.05 9.90 17.89
C PHE A 322 20.28 10.73 18.90
N ASP A 323 20.92 11.73 19.49
CA ASP A 323 20.21 12.77 20.24
C ASP A 323 19.56 13.75 19.25
N ASP A 324 18.25 13.62 19.03
CA ASP A 324 17.46 14.50 18.14
C ASP A 324 17.66 16.01 18.50
N LYS A 325 18.05 16.34 19.74
CA LYS A 325 18.33 17.73 20.17
C LYS A 325 19.71 18.25 19.79
N GLN A 326 20.74 17.41 19.76
CA GLN A 326 22.09 17.85 19.38
C GLN A 326 22.18 18.20 17.89
N TRP A 327 21.37 17.57 17.05
CA TRP A 327 21.48 17.67 15.60
C TRP A 327 20.46 18.61 14.95
N SER A 328 19.41 19.01 15.68
CA SER A 328 18.48 20.06 15.25
C SER A 328 19.04 21.48 15.41
N LEU A 329 20.18 21.64 16.10
CA LEU A 329 20.84 22.92 16.35
C LEU A 329 21.80 23.37 15.22
N ALA A 330 21.86 22.63 14.10
CA ALA A 330 22.76 22.91 12.98
C ALA A 330 22.04 23.33 11.67
N MET A 331 20.75 23.69 11.74
CA MET A 331 20.05 24.44 10.68
C MET A 331 19.66 25.83 11.19
#